data_AF-A0A426YBY2-F1
#
_entry.id   AF-A0A426YBY2-F1
#
_cell.length_a   1.000
_cell.length_b   1.000
_cell.length_c   1.000
_cell.angle_alpha   90.00
_cell.angle_beta   90.00
_cell.angle_gamma   90.00
#
_symmetry.space_group_name_H-M   'P 1'
#
loop_
_entity.id
_entity.type
_entity.pdbx_description
1 polymer ?
#
loop_
_entity_poly.entity_id
_entity_poly.type
_entity_poly.pdbx_seq_one_letter_code
_entity_poly.pdbx_strand_id
1 'polypeptide(L)'
;MTPLHLAVWNALRAEDCITVSTLLDYNADCSVKDNEGMTPLSHLLEGAGNEKLQGLLCRHMEEQRKRKTIESCSEAKAKMAEFEAAISYVVGLQELKMQLHRWARGMLFDEKRRALGLSIAPRRPPHMAFLGNPGTGI
;
A
#
# COMPACT_ATOMS: atom_id res chain seq x y z
N MET A 1 -12.29 3.78 17.62
CA MET A 1 -13.24 2.64 17.62
C MET A 1 -14.00 2.60 16.27
N THR A 2 -14.08 1.46 15.57
CA THR A 2 -14.76 1.33 14.24
C THR A 2 -16.01 0.44 14.31
N PRO A 3 -16.91 0.49 13.30
CA PRO A 3 -18.07 -0.42 13.23
C PRO A 3 -17.68 -1.90 13.29
N LEU A 4 -16.51 -2.25 12.74
CA LEU A 4 -15.96 -3.61 12.78
C LEU A 4 -15.55 -4.03 14.21
N HIS A 5 -15.04 -3.11 15.05
CA HIS A 5 -14.77 -3.41 16.46
C HIS A 5 -16.05 -3.78 17.23
N LEU A 6 -17.13 -3.02 16.99
CA LEU A 6 -18.44 -3.26 17.63
C LEU A 6 -19.04 -4.59 17.17
N ALA A 7 -18.95 -4.89 15.87
CA ALA A 7 -19.42 -6.16 15.32
C ALA A 7 -18.67 -7.36 15.94
N VAL A 8 -17.36 -7.22 16.15
CA VAL A 8 -16.55 -8.25 16.83
C VAL A 8 -16.98 -8.43 18.29
N TRP A 9 -17.16 -7.35 19.06
CA TRP A 9 -17.67 -7.46 20.43
C TRP A 9 -19.07 -8.07 20.51
N ASN A 10 -19.95 -7.75 19.57
CA ASN A 10 -21.27 -8.37 19.53
C ASN A 10 -21.20 -9.85 19.17
N ALA A 11 -20.35 -10.23 18.21
CA ALA A 11 -20.12 -11.62 17.82
C ALA A 11 -19.59 -12.47 19.00
N LEU A 12 -18.78 -11.89 19.88
CA LEU A 12 -18.31 -12.56 21.10
C LEU A 12 -19.43 -12.88 22.10
N ARG A 13 -20.53 -12.11 22.09
CA ARG A 13 -21.65 -12.25 23.04
C ARG A 13 -22.82 -13.03 22.45
N ALA A 14 -23.01 -12.96 21.14
CA ALA A 14 -24.17 -13.48 20.42
C ALA A 14 -23.83 -14.65 19.47
N GLU A 15 -22.55 -15.04 19.34
CA GLU A 15 -22.03 -16.02 18.36
C GLU A 15 -22.31 -15.69 16.88
N ASP A 16 -22.82 -14.50 16.58
CA ASP A 16 -23.20 -14.08 15.24
C ASP A 16 -22.01 -13.55 14.42
N CYS A 17 -21.56 -14.32 13.45
CA CYS A 17 -20.50 -13.94 12.52
C CYS A 17 -20.99 -13.21 11.25
N ILE A 18 -22.32 -13.13 11.04
CA ILE A 18 -22.92 -12.59 9.80
C ILE A 18 -22.61 -11.11 9.64
N THR A 19 -22.75 -10.32 10.71
CA THR A 19 -22.47 -8.88 10.70
C THR A 19 -21.01 -8.61 10.35
N VAL A 20 -20.09 -9.40 10.90
CA VAL A 20 -18.66 -9.32 10.58
C VAL A 20 -18.40 -9.70 9.12
N SER A 21 -19.01 -10.78 8.62
CA SER A 21 -18.88 -11.19 7.22
C SER A 21 -19.32 -10.08 6.27
N THR A 22 -20.51 -9.49 6.51
CA THR A 22 -21.02 -8.41 5.66
C THR A 22 -20.10 -7.19 5.67
N LEU A 23 -19.58 -6.78 6.83
CA LEU A 23 -18.64 -5.66 6.90
C LEU A 23 -17.33 -5.96 6.15
N LEU A 24 -16.84 -7.19 6.23
CA LEU A 24 -15.64 -7.63 5.50
C LEU A 24 -15.88 -7.70 3.99
N ASP A 25 -17.07 -8.10 3.54
CA ASP A 25 -17.48 -8.11 2.13
C ASP A 25 -17.51 -6.67 1.56
N TYR A 26 -17.91 -5.69 2.38
CA TYR A 26 -17.80 -4.26 2.07
C TYR A 26 -16.40 -3.68 2.31
N ASN A 27 -15.38 -4.54 2.39
CA ASN A 27 -13.97 -4.16 2.41
C ASN A 27 -13.59 -3.30 3.63
N ALA A 28 -14.27 -3.50 4.77
CA ALA A 28 -13.97 -2.80 6.02
C ALA A 28 -12.52 -3.03 6.47
N ASP A 29 -11.85 -1.94 6.87
CA ASP A 29 -10.45 -1.99 7.27
C ASP A 29 -10.28 -2.64 8.66
N CYS A 30 -9.68 -3.83 8.65
CA CYS A 30 -9.35 -4.65 9.82
C CYS A 30 -8.01 -4.24 10.49
N SER A 31 -7.27 -3.28 9.95
CA SER A 31 -5.99 -2.81 10.50
C SER A 31 -6.12 -1.60 11.42
N VAL A 32 -7.30 -0.95 11.43
CA VAL A 32 -7.56 0.24 12.24
C VAL A 32 -7.47 -0.10 13.73
N LYS A 33 -6.83 0.78 14.50
CA LYS A 33 -6.77 0.70 15.95
C LYS A 33 -7.90 1.52 16.59
N ASP A 34 -8.48 1.01 17.66
CA ASP A 34 -9.41 1.75 18.50
C ASP A 34 -8.69 2.74 19.44
N ASN A 35 -9.42 3.25 20.42
CA ASN A 35 -8.92 4.28 21.33
C ASN A 35 -7.94 3.67 22.36
N GLU A 36 -8.02 2.36 22.57
CA GLU A 36 -7.12 1.54 23.36
C GLU A 36 -5.87 1.11 22.56
N GLY A 37 -5.78 1.46 21.27
CA GLY A 37 -4.68 1.07 20.40
C GLY A 37 -4.76 -0.39 19.90
N MET A 38 -5.90 -1.04 20.13
CA MET A 38 -6.20 -2.43 19.82
C MET A 38 -6.84 -2.53 18.44
N THR A 39 -6.52 -3.58 17.69
CA THR A 39 -7.20 -3.91 16.43
C THR A 39 -8.40 -4.82 16.71
N PRO A 40 -9.35 -4.96 15.76
CA PRO A 40 -10.47 -5.89 15.93
C PRO A 40 -10.01 -7.32 16.25
N LEU A 41 -8.85 -7.73 15.72
CA LEU A 41 -8.25 -9.03 15.99
C LEU A 41 -7.64 -9.15 17.39
N SER A 42 -7.05 -8.08 17.94
CA SER A 42 -6.42 -8.15 19.28
C SER A 42 -7.45 -8.29 20.40
N HIS A 43 -8.70 -7.92 20.16
CA HIS A 43 -9.83 -8.17 21.07
C HIS A 43 -10.26 -9.63 21.15
N LEU A 44 -9.77 -10.50 20.27
CA LEU A 44 -10.14 -11.92 20.22
C LEU A 44 -9.26 -12.84 21.09
N LEU A 45 -8.36 -12.29 21.90
CA LEU A 45 -7.44 -13.08 22.74
C LEU A 45 -8.15 -13.58 24.02
N GLU A 46 -8.04 -14.91 24.22
CA GLU A 46 -8.39 -15.71 25.41
C GLU A 46 -9.87 -16.09 25.65
N GLY A 47 -10.60 -16.52 24.61
CA GLY A 47 -11.90 -17.20 24.78
C GLY A 47 -12.04 -18.45 23.90
N ALA A 48 -12.28 -19.60 24.52
CA ALA A 48 -12.63 -20.84 23.81
C ALA A 48 -13.99 -20.66 23.11
N GLY A 49 -14.01 -20.62 21.77
CA GLY A 49 -15.25 -20.51 20.97
C GLY A 49 -15.13 -19.69 19.68
N ASN A 50 -14.09 -18.86 19.52
CA ASN A 50 -14.04 -17.85 18.44
C ASN A 50 -13.13 -18.21 17.26
N GLU A 51 -12.72 -19.46 17.11
CA GLU A 51 -11.79 -19.92 16.07
C GLU A 51 -12.28 -19.57 14.65
N LYS A 52 -13.59 -19.69 14.40
CA LYS A 52 -14.21 -19.32 13.12
C LYS A 52 -14.06 -17.83 12.82
N LEU A 53 -14.36 -16.97 13.80
CA LEU A 53 -14.27 -15.52 13.66
C LEU A 53 -12.82 -15.06 13.50
N GLN A 54 -11.91 -15.64 14.28
CA GLN A 54 -10.48 -15.39 14.18
C GLN A 54 -9.95 -15.78 12.79
N GLY A 55 -10.32 -16.96 12.29
CA GLY A 55 -9.94 -17.42 10.95
C GLY A 55 -10.43 -16.49 9.83
N LEU A 56 -11.67 -16.00 9.92
CA LEU A 56 -12.23 -15.04 8.95
C LEU A 56 -11.44 -13.72 8.94
N LEU A 57 -11.17 -13.14 10.11
CA LEU A 57 -10.44 -11.88 10.22
C LEU A 57 -8.98 -12.04 9.78
N CYS A 58 -8.29 -13.11 10.17
CA CYS A 58 -6.93 -13.39 9.71
C CYS A 58 -6.86 -13.52 8.19
N ARG A 59 -7.76 -14.30 7.58
CA ARG A 59 -7.84 -14.46 6.13
C ARG A 59 -8.06 -13.12 5.42
N HIS A 60 -9.03 -12.33 5.89
CA HIS A 60 -9.29 -11.02 5.30
C HIS A 60 -8.13 -10.03 5.50
N MET A 61 -7.45 -10.04 6.65
CA MET A 61 -6.25 -9.21 6.87
C MET A 61 -5.14 -9.55 5.88
N GLU A 62 -4.89 -10.83 5.64
CA GLU A 62 -3.91 -11.27 4.64
C GLU A 62 -4.33 -10.88 3.22
N GLU A 63 -5.62 -11.02 2.88
CA GLU A 63 -6.16 -10.61 1.59
C GLU A 63 -6.02 -9.09 1.38
N GLN A 64 -6.37 -8.27 2.36
CA GLN A 64 -6.21 -6.81 2.29
C GLN A 64 -4.73 -6.42 2.14
N ARG A 65 -3.82 -7.08 2.85
CA ARG A 65 -2.37 -6.89 2.66
C ARG A 65 -1.92 -7.26 1.25
N LYS A 66 -2.32 -8.42 0.74
CA LYS A 66 -2.03 -8.86 -0.63
C LYS A 66 -2.57 -7.86 -1.66
N ARG A 67 -3.83 -7.44 -1.53
CA ARG A 67 -4.46 -6.44 -2.40
C ARG A 67 -3.67 -5.13 -2.41
N LYS A 68 -3.35 -4.57 -1.25
CA LYS A 68 -2.55 -3.33 -1.14
C LYS A 68 -1.15 -3.47 -1.76
N THR A 69 -0.51 -4.64 -1.62
CA THR A 69 0.79 -4.89 -2.28
C THR A 69 0.67 -5.01 -3.80
N ILE A 70 -0.42 -5.58 -4.32
CA ILE A 70 -0.68 -5.70 -5.75
C ILE A 70 -1.00 -4.32 -6.34
N GLU A 71 -1.87 -3.56 -5.68
CA GLU A 71 -2.28 -2.22 -6.09
C GLU A 71 -1.07 -1.28 -6.18
N SER A 72 -0.25 -1.20 -5.13
CA SER A 72 0.98 -0.39 -5.15
C SER A 72 1.98 -0.82 -6.23
N CYS A 73 2.03 -2.12 -6.56
CA CYS A 73 2.88 -2.62 -7.65
C CYS A 73 2.32 -2.24 -9.03
N SER A 74 0.99 -2.27 -9.19
CA SER A 74 0.31 -1.89 -10.44
C SER A 74 0.43 -0.38 -10.72
N GLU A 75 0.31 0.44 -9.68
CA GLU A 75 0.47 1.89 -9.77
C GLU A 75 1.90 2.26 -10.16
N ALA A 76 2.88 1.64 -9.49
CA ALA A 76 4.29 1.77 -9.85
C ALA A 76 4.55 1.39 -11.32
N LYS A 77 3.98 0.27 -11.78
CA LYS A 77 4.12 -0.17 -13.17
C LYS A 77 3.50 0.83 -14.15
N ALA A 78 2.36 1.42 -13.83
CA ALA A 78 1.72 2.45 -14.65
C ALA A 78 2.57 3.72 -14.75
N LYS A 79 3.06 4.24 -13.60
CA LYS A 79 3.98 5.40 -13.56
C LYS A 79 5.24 5.17 -14.39
N MET A 80 5.82 3.97 -14.31
CA MET A 80 7.00 3.62 -15.10
C MET A 80 6.69 3.55 -16.61
N ALA A 81 5.53 3.01 -17.00
CA ALA A 81 5.14 2.93 -18.39
C ALA A 81 4.90 4.31 -19.02
N GLU A 82 4.26 5.23 -18.29
CA GLU A 82 4.07 6.61 -18.72
C GLU A 82 5.41 7.34 -18.91
N PHE A 83 6.35 7.14 -17.96
CA PHE A 83 7.70 7.68 -18.05
C PHE A 83 8.46 7.16 -19.29
N GLU A 84 8.41 5.85 -19.55
CA GLU A 84 9.04 5.25 -20.73
C GLU A 84 8.44 5.81 -22.04
N ALA A 85 7.12 5.99 -22.09
CA ALA A 85 6.45 6.60 -23.23
C ALA A 85 6.92 8.05 -23.47
N ALA A 86 7.03 8.85 -22.40
CA ALA A 86 7.52 10.23 -22.49
C ALA A 86 8.99 10.32 -22.95
N ILE A 87 9.86 9.45 -22.43
CA ILE A 87 11.28 9.42 -22.83
C ILE A 87 11.49 8.89 -24.25
N SER A 88 10.57 8.05 -24.75
CA SER A 88 10.64 7.54 -26.12
C SER A 88 10.61 8.66 -27.18
N TYR A 89 9.91 9.77 -26.89
CA TYR A 89 9.85 10.94 -27.78
C TYR A 89 11.21 11.65 -27.94
N VAL A 90 12.09 11.55 -26.94
CA VAL A 90 13.42 12.16 -27.00
C VAL A 90 14.32 11.30 -27.90
N VAL A 91 14.67 11.78 -29.09
CA VAL A 91 15.56 11.03 -30.00
C VAL A 91 17.02 11.17 -29.55
N GLY A 92 17.72 10.05 -29.41
CA GLY A 92 19.13 10.05 -28.97
C GLY A 92 19.33 10.20 -27.46
N LEU A 93 20.42 10.86 -27.05
CA LEU A 93 20.74 11.19 -25.64
C LEU A 93 20.74 10.00 -24.67
N GLN A 94 21.38 8.88 -25.06
CA GLN A 94 21.34 7.64 -24.28
C GLN A 94 21.86 7.79 -22.84
N GLU A 95 22.92 8.56 -22.62
CA GLU A 95 23.46 8.79 -21.27
C GLU A 95 22.45 9.51 -20.36
N LEU A 96 21.78 10.55 -20.89
CA LEU A 96 20.74 11.27 -20.17
C LEU A 96 19.56 10.34 -19.85
N LYS A 97 19.11 9.55 -20.83
CA LYS A 97 18.05 8.55 -20.63
C LYS A 97 18.44 7.57 -19.52
N MET A 98 19.66 7.03 -19.53
CA MET A 98 20.13 6.11 -18.49
C MET A 98 20.13 6.75 -17.09
N GLN A 99 20.49 8.03 -16.98
CA GLN A 99 20.42 8.76 -15.71
C GLN A 99 18.97 8.93 -15.22
N LEU A 100 18.07 9.36 -16.12
CA LEU A 100 16.64 9.49 -15.81
C LEU A 100 16.02 8.16 -15.36
N HIS A 101 16.34 7.04 -16.04
CA HIS A 101 15.86 5.71 -15.63
C HIS A 101 16.35 5.31 -14.23
N ARG A 102 17.62 5.59 -13.91
CA ARG A 102 18.16 5.32 -12.57
C ARG A 102 17.40 6.09 -11.50
N TRP A 103 17.07 7.34 -11.76
CA TRP A 103 16.30 8.16 -10.82
C TRP A 103 14.84 7.70 -10.72
N ALA A 104 14.17 7.45 -11.84
CA ALA A 104 12.79 6.96 -11.87
C ALA A 104 12.63 5.67 -11.05
N ARG A 105 13.51 4.69 -11.27
CA ARG A 105 13.54 3.43 -10.51
C ARG A 105 13.78 3.67 -9.03
N GLY A 106 14.71 4.56 -8.68
CA GLY A 106 14.99 4.92 -7.29
C GLY A 106 13.79 5.55 -6.58
N MET A 107 13.12 6.51 -7.22
CA MET A 107 11.96 7.20 -6.65
C MET A 107 10.77 6.26 -6.44
N LEU A 108 10.51 5.39 -7.41
CA LEU A 108 9.44 4.39 -7.35
C LEU A 108 9.71 3.34 -6.26
N PHE A 109 10.97 2.95 -6.07
CA PHE A 109 11.36 2.09 -4.96
C PHE A 109 11.21 2.78 -3.59
N ASP A 110 11.55 4.06 -3.50
CA ASP A 110 11.38 4.86 -2.28
C ASP A 110 9.91 5.05 -1.90
N GLU A 111 9.03 5.23 -2.89
CA GLU A 111 7.58 5.28 -2.69
C GLU A 111 7.04 3.94 -2.18
N LYS A 112 7.47 2.82 -2.80
CA LYS A 112 7.07 1.48 -2.36
C LYS A 112 7.53 1.16 -0.94
N ARG A 113 8.77 1.53 -0.59
CA ARG A 113 9.29 1.36 0.78
C ARG A 113 8.48 2.16 1.79
N ARG A 114 8.09 3.41 1.46
CA ARG A 114 7.22 4.24 2.31
C ARG A 114 5.82 3.63 2.48
N ALA A 115 5.23 3.09 1.41
CA ALA A 115 3.92 2.43 1.46
C ALA A 115 3.92 1.18 2.36
N LEU A 116 5.08 0.51 2.51
CA LEU A 116 5.29 -0.61 3.42
C LEU A 116 5.63 -0.19 4.85
N GLY A 117 5.70 1.11 5.15
CA GLY A 117 6.04 1.62 6.47
C GLY A 117 7.51 1.51 6.85
N LEU A 118 8.40 1.25 5.88
CA LEU A 118 9.85 1.27 6.12
C LEU A 118 10.30 2.73 6.26
N SER A 119 11.03 3.04 7.34
CA SER A 119 11.60 4.37 7.54
C SER A 119 12.73 4.60 6.54
N ILE A 120 12.59 5.64 5.71
CA ILE A 120 13.61 6.07 4.76
C ILE A 120 13.97 7.49 5.14
N ALA A 121 15.27 7.79 5.17
CA ALA A 121 15.72 9.17 5.29
C ALA A 121 15.09 10.01 4.16
N PRO A 122 14.59 11.22 4.45
CA PRO A 122 14.00 12.08 3.43
C PRO A 122 15.04 12.34 2.34
N ARG A 123 14.75 11.88 1.12
CA ARG A 123 15.58 12.17 -0.04
C ARG A 123 15.35 13.64 -0.40
N ARG A 124 16.43 14.42 -0.50
CA ARG A 124 16.33 15.76 -1.10
C ARG A 124 15.92 15.60 -2.56
N PRO A 125 14.90 16.32 -3.04
CA PRO A 125 14.55 16.27 -4.46
C PRO A 125 15.81 16.64 -5.26
N PRO A 126 16.17 15.83 -6.29
CA PRO A 126 17.36 16.13 -7.08
C PRO A 126 17.14 17.45 -7.81
N HIS A 127 17.99 18.44 -7.54
CA HIS A 127 18.06 19.63 -8.38
C HIS A 127 18.66 19.22 -9.72
N MET A 128 17.97 19.56 -10.81
CA MET A 128 18.40 19.22 -12.16
C MET A 128 18.86 20.49 -12.87
N ALA A 129 20.06 20.47 -13.43
CA ALA A 129 20.54 21.46 -14.37
C ALA A 129 20.81 20.75 -15.68
N PHE A 130 20.11 21.14 -16.73
CA PHE A 130 20.35 20.65 -18.08
C PHE A 130 21.35 21.58 -18.76
N LEU A 131 22.49 21.04 -19.18
CA LEU A 131 23.55 21.79 -19.84
C LEU A 131 23.82 21.16 -21.20
N GLY A 132 23.75 21.96 -22.26
CA GLY A 132 23.94 21.48 -23.62
C GLY A 132 24.08 22.59 -24.65
N ASN A 133 24.60 22.22 -25.81
CA ASN A 133 24.72 23.11 -26.96
C ASN A 133 23.33 23.33 -27.60
N PRO A 134 23.09 24.48 -28.25
CA PRO A 134 21.84 24.75 -28.96
C PRO A 134 21.48 23.63 -29.93
N GLY A 135 20.24 23.14 -29.89
CA GLY A 135 19.75 22.06 -30.77
C GLY A 135 19.85 20.65 -30.19
N THR A 136 20.28 20.48 -28.94
CA THR A 136 20.29 19.16 -28.25
C THR A 136 18.96 18.80 -27.57
N GLY A 137 17.92 19.63 -27.69
CA GLY A 137 16.60 19.37 -27.08
C GLY A 137 16.56 19.63 -25.57
N ILE A 138 17.52 20.41 -25.07
CA ILE A 138 17.65 20.96 -23.72
C ILE A 138 17.76 22.48 -23.79
#